data_AF-A0A444XKC6-F1
#
_entry.id   AF-A0A444XKC6-F1
#
_cell.length_a   1.000
_cell.length_b   1.000
_cell.length_c   1.000
_cell.angle_alpha   90.00
_cell.angle_beta   90.00
_cell.angle_gamma   90.00
#
_symmetry.space_group_name_H-M   'P 1'
#
loop_
_entity.id
_entity.type
_entity.pdbx_description
1 polymer ?
#
loop_
_entity_poly.entity_id
_entity_poly.type
_entity_poly.pdbx_seq_one_letter_code
_entity_poly.pdbx_strand_id
1 'polypeptide(L)'
;MGHLSSMFNGLAKSLAIKKGRNSERCSGREAAEAMAKEAKKNEFLLCSSGTVSVDGSNNFASVFSKRGKKGINQDCCIVWEEFGCQEDTIFCGIFDGHGPWGHFVAKRVRESMPPCLLCNWQETLSQTSLDLDPDSGDADVEAEKMQNCFNIWKHSYLKTCAAIDRELEQNRKIDSFFSGTTALSIVRQGELIVIANVGDSRAVLATTSDDGSLVPIQLTVDFKPNLPRKSIPNQLIISGEF
;
A
#
# COMPACT_ATOMS: atom_id res chain seq x y z
N MET A 1 -25.01 5.87 3.50
CA MET A 1 -25.32 4.96 4.61
C MET A 1 -25.13 3.52 4.14
N GLY A 2 -24.00 2.88 4.43
CA GLY A 2 -23.77 1.47 4.09
C GLY A 2 -22.31 1.05 3.83
N HIS A 3 -21.38 1.98 3.59
CA HIS A 3 -20.07 1.62 3.01
C HIS A 3 -19.04 1.07 4.02
N LEU A 4 -19.07 1.47 5.29
CA LEU A 4 -18.06 1.03 6.27
C LEU A 4 -18.36 -0.33 6.93
N SER A 5 -19.58 -0.87 6.79
CA SER A 5 -19.87 -2.21 7.31
C SER A 5 -19.14 -3.31 6.52
N SER A 6 -18.70 -3.03 5.28
CA SER A 6 -17.88 -3.96 4.49
C SER A 6 -16.49 -4.16 5.10
N MET A 7 -15.91 -3.10 5.71
CA MET A 7 -14.57 -3.12 6.33
C MET A 7 -14.43 -4.21 7.39
N PHE A 8 -15.52 -4.47 8.13
CA PHE A 8 -15.58 -5.52 9.15
C PHE A 8 -16.21 -6.82 8.65
N ASN A 9 -17.03 -6.80 7.58
CA ASN A 9 -17.63 -8.02 7.04
C ASN A 9 -16.64 -8.88 6.25
N GLY A 10 -15.65 -8.29 5.58
CA GLY A 10 -14.55 -9.05 4.98
C GLY A 10 -13.71 -9.82 6.02
N LEU A 11 -13.68 -9.32 7.26
CA LEU A 11 -13.01 -9.93 8.41
C LEU A 11 -13.58 -11.33 8.74
N ALA A 12 -14.90 -11.53 8.59
CA ALA A 12 -15.55 -12.80 8.90
C ALA A 12 -15.14 -13.94 7.95
N LYS A 13 -14.88 -13.62 6.66
CA LYS A 13 -14.32 -14.59 5.70
C LYS A 13 -12.85 -14.91 6.02
N SER A 14 -12.06 -13.93 6.44
CA SER A 14 -10.62 -14.10 6.71
C SER A 14 -10.32 -14.80 8.05
N LEU A 15 -11.12 -14.56 9.10
CA LEU A 15 -10.91 -15.14 10.44
C LEU A 15 -11.41 -16.58 10.58
N ALA A 16 -12.28 -17.05 9.68
CA ALA A 16 -12.78 -18.43 9.68
C ALA A 16 -11.67 -19.45 9.33
N ILE A 17 -10.56 -19.00 8.75
CA ILE A 17 -9.46 -19.85 8.32
C ILE A 17 -8.39 -19.87 9.42
N LYS A 18 -8.47 -20.91 10.27
CA LYS A 18 -7.48 -21.35 11.28
C LYS A 18 -7.58 -20.73 12.67
N LYS A 19 -8.40 -21.37 13.52
CA LYS A 19 -8.18 -21.40 14.98
C LYS A 19 -7.23 -22.55 15.33
N GLY A 20 -5.95 -22.26 15.52
CA GLY A 20 -4.92 -23.22 15.96
C GLY A 20 -3.75 -22.48 16.63
N ARG A 21 -3.52 -22.76 17.92
CA ARG A 21 -2.59 -22.02 18.81
C ARG A 21 -1.11 -22.18 18.43
N ASN A 22 -0.38 -21.07 18.65
CA ASN A 22 1.08 -20.89 18.81
C ASN A 22 1.96 -20.78 17.53
N SER A 23 1.81 -19.67 16.79
CA SER A 23 2.86 -18.93 16.03
C SER A 23 2.22 -17.76 15.25
N GLU A 24 1.66 -16.78 15.96
CA GLU A 24 0.72 -15.79 15.39
C GLU A 24 1.28 -14.93 14.24
N ARG A 25 2.57 -14.52 14.32
CA ARG A 25 3.21 -13.71 13.27
C ARG A 25 3.51 -14.48 11.99
N CYS A 26 3.81 -15.77 12.09
CA CYS A 26 4.11 -16.59 10.92
C CYS A 26 2.82 -16.88 10.15
N SER A 27 1.71 -17.11 10.86
CA SER A 27 0.42 -17.41 10.23
C SER A 27 -0.18 -16.25 9.43
N GLY A 28 -0.04 -15.00 9.90
CA GLY A 28 -0.59 -13.84 9.20
C GLY A 28 0.11 -13.55 7.87
N ARG A 29 1.44 -13.60 7.85
CA ARG A 29 2.24 -13.41 6.63
C ARG A 29 1.98 -14.51 5.61
N GLU A 30 1.91 -15.76 6.04
CA GLU A 30 1.58 -16.89 5.15
C GLU A 30 0.19 -16.75 4.51
N ALA A 31 -0.81 -16.28 5.27
CA ALA A 31 -2.14 -16.03 4.74
C ALA A 31 -2.14 -14.90 3.69
N ALA A 32 -1.45 -13.79 3.96
CA ALA A 32 -1.32 -12.69 3.00
C ALA A 32 -0.57 -13.10 1.72
N GLU A 33 0.46 -13.95 1.85
CA GLU A 33 1.16 -14.52 0.70
C GLU A 33 0.28 -15.49 -0.10
N ALA A 34 -0.62 -16.23 0.56
CA ALA A 34 -1.61 -17.08 -0.11
C ALA A 34 -2.61 -16.24 -0.92
N MET A 35 -3.12 -15.14 -0.34
CA MET A 35 -3.99 -14.19 -1.06
C MET A 35 -3.29 -13.61 -2.30
N ALA A 36 -1.99 -13.26 -2.19
CA ALA A 36 -1.23 -12.76 -3.34
C ALA A 36 -1.11 -13.79 -4.47
N LYS A 37 -0.93 -15.07 -4.12
CA LYS A 37 -0.88 -16.18 -5.09
C LYS A 37 -2.23 -16.39 -5.77
N GLU A 38 -3.32 -16.29 -5.02
CA GLU A 38 -4.68 -16.40 -5.54
C GLU A 38 -5.02 -15.23 -6.47
N ALA A 39 -4.75 -13.99 -6.06
CA ALA A 39 -4.94 -12.81 -6.90
C ALA A 39 -4.16 -12.90 -8.21
N LYS A 40 -2.93 -13.43 -8.17
CA LYS A 40 -2.13 -13.68 -9.38
C LYS A 40 -2.76 -14.74 -10.29
N LYS A 41 -3.40 -15.78 -9.72
CA LYS A 41 -4.09 -16.83 -10.48
C LYS A 41 -5.37 -16.29 -11.13
N ASN A 42 -6.04 -15.35 -10.48
CA ASN A 42 -7.28 -14.74 -10.95
C ASN A 42 -7.05 -13.46 -11.78
N GLU A 43 -5.80 -13.17 -12.18
CA GLU A 43 -5.41 -12.00 -12.98
C GLU A 43 -5.69 -10.62 -12.32
N PHE A 44 -5.90 -10.59 -11.01
CA PHE A 44 -6.07 -9.34 -10.24
C PHE A 44 -4.74 -8.68 -9.84
N LEU A 45 -3.62 -9.39 -10.05
CA LEU A 45 -2.29 -8.92 -9.71
C LEU A 45 -1.44 -8.68 -10.97
N LEU A 46 -1.10 -7.41 -11.23
CA LEU A 46 -0.27 -6.99 -12.36
C LEU A 46 1.10 -6.52 -11.88
N CYS A 47 2.18 -7.17 -12.34
CA CYS A 47 3.57 -6.84 -11.97
C CYS A 47 4.44 -6.39 -13.17
N SER A 48 3.81 -6.20 -14.33
CA SER A 48 4.44 -5.83 -15.60
C SER A 48 3.52 -4.89 -16.39
N SER A 49 4.00 -4.33 -17.50
CA SER A 49 3.17 -3.46 -18.34
C SER A 49 1.88 -4.16 -18.78
N GLY A 50 0.74 -3.49 -18.64
CA GLY A 50 -0.59 -4.04 -18.93
C GLY A 50 -1.70 -3.20 -18.33
N THR A 51 -2.90 -3.78 -18.33
CA THR A 51 -4.11 -3.21 -17.72
C THR A 51 -4.76 -4.27 -16.84
N VAL A 52 -5.40 -3.84 -15.77
CA VAL A 52 -6.23 -4.69 -14.92
C VAL A 52 -7.57 -3.98 -14.69
N SER A 53 -8.64 -4.74 -14.81
CA SER A 53 -10.02 -4.33 -14.60
C SER A 53 -10.78 -5.58 -14.19
N VAL A 54 -11.40 -5.58 -13.02
CA VAL A 54 -12.20 -6.72 -12.58
C VAL A 54 -13.61 -6.58 -13.16
N ASP A 55 -14.16 -7.66 -13.72
CA ASP A 55 -15.50 -7.68 -14.31
C ASP A 55 -16.55 -7.26 -13.27
N GLY A 56 -17.29 -6.18 -13.56
CA GLY A 56 -18.29 -5.62 -12.65
C GLY A 56 -17.76 -4.62 -11.62
N SER A 57 -16.44 -4.41 -11.57
CA SER A 57 -15.83 -3.31 -10.80
C SER A 57 -15.80 -2.01 -11.61
N ASN A 58 -15.88 -0.87 -10.94
CA ASN A 58 -15.61 0.45 -11.53
C ASN A 58 -14.11 0.80 -11.50
N ASN A 59 -13.25 -0.15 -11.12
CA ASN A 59 -11.82 0.07 -11.03
C ASN A 59 -11.17 -0.20 -12.38
N PHE A 60 -10.29 0.72 -12.79
CA PHE A 60 -9.45 0.54 -13.96
C PHE A 60 -8.05 1.02 -13.61
N ALA A 61 -7.08 0.13 -13.77
CA ALA A 61 -5.68 0.47 -13.57
C ALA A 61 -4.86 0.03 -14.78
N SER A 62 -3.92 0.89 -15.18
CA SER A 62 -2.94 0.59 -16.21
C SER A 62 -1.55 0.88 -15.69
N VAL A 63 -0.62 0.03 -16.10
CA VAL A 63 0.79 0.12 -15.72
C VAL A 63 1.63 -0.01 -16.96
N PHE A 64 2.66 0.83 -17.06
CA PHE A 64 3.62 0.73 -18.15
C PHE A 64 5.01 1.11 -17.64
N SER A 65 5.98 0.24 -17.89
CA SER A 65 7.39 0.52 -17.66
C SER A 65 8.18 0.30 -18.94
N LYS A 66 9.11 1.23 -19.22
CA LYS A 66 9.96 1.20 -20.40
C LYS A 66 11.42 1.37 -20.00
N ARG A 67 12.24 0.42 -20.43
CA ARG A 67 13.70 0.51 -20.28
C ARG A 67 14.24 1.77 -20.97
N GLY A 68 14.95 2.59 -20.21
CA GLY A 68 15.69 3.74 -20.73
C GLY A 68 17.05 3.38 -21.34
N LYS A 69 17.97 4.36 -21.39
CA LYS A 69 19.32 4.19 -21.97
C LYS A 69 20.38 3.69 -20.97
N LYS A 70 20.06 3.61 -19.68
CA LYS A 70 21.01 3.41 -18.56
C LYS A 70 21.39 1.94 -18.27
N GLY A 71 21.19 1.01 -19.20
CA GLY A 71 21.42 -0.42 -18.95
C GLY A 71 20.14 -1.14 -18.57
N ILE A 72 20.20 -2.10 -17.63
CA ILE A 72 19.04 -2.87 -17.18
C ILE A 72 17.97 -1.93 -16.61
N ASN A 73 16.70 -2.22 -16.87
CA ASN A 73 15.61 -1.47 -16.25
C ASN A 73 15.54 -1.81 -14.76
N GLN A 74 15.74 -0.84 -13.89
CA GLN A 74 15.74 -1.06 -12.44
C GLN A 74 14.39 -0.75 -11.80
N ASP A 75 13.51 -0.08 -12.53
CA ASP A 75 12.15 0.24 -12.15
C ASP A 75 11.28 -1.02 -12.13
N CYS A 76 10.38 -1.09 -11.16
CA CYS A 76 9.30 -2.06 -11.17
C CYS A 76 8.04 -1.48 -10.52
N CYS A 77 6.94 -2.19 -10.74
CA CYS A 77 5.61 -1.72 -10.40
C CYS A 77 4.72 -2.91 -10.05
N ILE A 78 3.66 -2.64 -9.31
CA ILE A 78 2.63 -3.62 -8.96
C ILE A 78 1.27 -2.93 -8.87
N VAL A 79 0.23 -3.61 -9.34
CA VAL A 79 -1.16 -3.30 -9.06
C VAL A 79 -1.83 -4.58 -8.57
N TRP A 80 -2.62 -4.47 -7.51
CA TRP A 80 -3.38 -5.55 -6.92
C TRP A 80 -4.82 -5.07 -6.70
N GLU A 81 -5.73 -5.47 -7.58
CA GLU A 81 -7.18 -5.29 -7.42
C GLU A 81 -7.75 -6.25 -6.38
N GLU A 82 -8.84 -5.86 -5.74
CA GLU A 82 -9.43 -6.59 -4.60
C GLU A 82 -8.41 -6.89 -3.49
N PHE A 83 -7.58 -5.90 -3.17
CA PHE A 83 -6.46 -6.05 -2.25
C PHE A 83 -6.94 -6.52 -0.86
N GLY A 84 -6.41 -7.64 -0.38
CA GLY A 84 -6.86 -8.25 0.87
C GLY A 84 -8.24 -8.92 0.80
N CYS A 85 -8.66 -9.33 -0.41
CA CYS A 85 -9.98 -9.88 -0.71
C CYS A 85 -11.12 -8.90 -0.38
N GLN A 86 -10.87 -7.60 -0.61
CA GLN A 86 -11.84 -6.52 -0.43
C GLN A 86 -12.19 -5.93 -1.80
N GLU A 87 -13.41 -6.14 -2.28
CA GLU A 87 -13.86 -5.77 -3.64
C GLU A 87 -13.69 -4.27 -3.97
N ASP A 88 -13.73 -3.40 -2.96
CA ASP A 88 -13.62 -1.95 -3.09
C ASP A 88 -12.19 -1.42 -2.86
N THR A 89 -11.19 -2.30 -2.79
CA THR A 89 -9.82 -1.94 -2.44
C THR A 89 -8.82 -2.31 -3.52
N ILE A 90 -7.94 -1.36 -3.86
CA ILE A 90 -6.82 -1.56 -4.79
C ILE A 90 -5.52 -1.11 -4.14
N PHE A 91 -4.45 -1.88 -4.34
CA PHE A 91 -3.09 -1.52 -3.99
C PHE A 91 -2.26 -1.27 -5.25
N CYS A 92 -1.56 -0.13 -5.30
CA CYS A 92 -0.61 0.21 -6.36
C CYS A 92 0.76 0.50 -5.75
N GLY A 93 1.83 0.13 -6.44
CA GLY A 93 3.20 0.42 -6.00
C GLY A 93 4.14 0.69 -7.18
N ILE A 94 4.99 1.69 -7.04
CA ILE A 94 6.05 2.09 -7.97
C ILE A 94 7.38 2.14 -7.21
N PHE A 95 8.40 1.52 -7.78
CA PHE A 95 9.71 1.33 -7.14
C PHE A 95 10.82 1.63 -8.14
N ASP A 96 11.57 2.71 -7.93
CA ASP A 96 12.72 3.10 -8.73
C ASP A 96 14.01 2.57 -8.06
N GLY A 97 14.53 1.47 -8.62
CA GLY A 97 15.74 0.83 -8.13
C GLY A 97 17.01 1.56 -8.56
N HIS A 98 17.99 1.65 -7.67
CA HIS A 98 19.29 2.26 -7.96
C HIS A 98 20.46 1.49 -7.34
N GLY A 99 21.67 1.77 -7.82
CA GLY A 99 22.89 1.06 -7.44
C GLY A 99 23.03 -0.28 -8.18
N PRO A 100 24.13 -1.02 -7.94
CA PRO A 100 24.48 -2.20 -8.72
C PRO A 100 23.42 -3.31 -8.67
N TRP A 101 22.71 -3.44 -7.53
CA TRP A 101 21.65 -4.43 -7.31
C TRP A 101 20.25 -3.81 -7.22
N GLY A 102 20.08 -2.54 -7.66
CA GLY A 102 18.81 -1.81 -7.48
C GLY A 102 17.59 -2.52 -8.06
N HIS A 103 17.75 -3.24 -9.17
CA HIS A 103 16.66 -4.02 -9.78
C HIS A 103 16.25 -5.23 -8.92
N PHE A 104 17.18 -5.81 -8.15
CA PHE A 104 16.87 -6.86 -7.18
C PHE A 104 16.24 -6.30 -5.91
N VAL A 105 16.72 -5.15 -5.44
CA VAL A 105 16.14 -4.46 -4.27
C VAL A 105 14.70 -4.03 -4.57
N ALA A 106 14.46 -3.32 -5.67
CA ALA A 106 13.13 -2.88 -6.11
C ALA A 106 12.18 -4.08 -6.25
N LYS A 107 12.63 -5.15 -6.92
CA LYS A 107 11.84 -6.38 -7.08
C LYS A 107 11.51 -7.01 -5.73
N ARG A 108 12.45 -7.04 -4.78
CA ARG A 108 12.21 -7.59 -3.44
C ARG A 108 11.18 -6.76 -2.68
N VAL A 109 11.30 -5.43 -2.70
CA VAL A 109 10.33 -4.55 -2.04
C VAL A 109 8.94 -4.72 -2.65
N ARG A 110 8.84 -4.76 -3.98
CA ARG A 110 7.58 -5.03 -4.70
C ARG A 110 6.92 -6.34 -4.25
N GLU A 111 7.70 -7.40 -4.05
CA GLU A 111 7.18 -8.72 -3.67
C GLU A 111 6.83 -8.81 -2.18
N SER A 112 7.60 -8.17 -1.30
CA SER A 112 7.39 -8.22 0.14
C SER A 112 6.35 -7.20 0.65
N MET A 113 6.19 -6.06 -0.02
CA MET A 113 5.39 -4.95 0.50
C MET A 113 3.90 -5.24 0.65
N PRO A 114 3.17 -5.69 -0.38
CA PRO A 114 1.73 -5.89 -0.24
C PRO A 114 1.36 -6.96 0.81
N PRO A 115 1.97 -8.17 0.84
CA PRO A 115 1.67 -9.15 1.86
C PRO A 115 2.05 -8.72 3.28
N CYS A 116 3.20 -8.02 3.43
CA CYS A 116 3.62 -7.49 4.73
C CYS A 116 2.67 -6.38 5.21
N LEU A 117 2.18 -5.54 4.29
CA LEU A 117 1.19 -4.51 4.56
C LEU A 117 -0.14 -5.09 5.02
N LEU A 118 -0.68 -6.11 4.33
CA LEU A 118 -1.91 -6.79 4.75
C LEU A 118 -1.77 -7.38 6.15
N CYS A 119 -0.66 -8.08 6.41
CA CYS A 119 -0.39 -8.67 7.73
C CYS A 119 -0.36 -7.59 8.83
N ASN A 120 0.41 -6.51 8.63
CA ASN A 120 0.48 -5.41 9.61
C ASN A 120 -0.83 -4.63 9.74
N TRP A 121 -1.65 -4.58 8.69
CA TRP A 121 -2.99 -3.99 8.71
C TRP A 121 -3.94 -4.82 9.55
N GLN A 122 -4.00 -6.13 9.33
CA GLN A 122 -4.79 -7.05 10.15
C GLN A 122 -4.38 -7.01 11.62
N GLU A 123 -3.07 -7.05 11.92
CA GLU A 123 -2.57 -6.95 13.31
C GLU A 123 -2.95 -5.62 13.97
N THR A 124 -2.84 -4.50 13.24
CA THR A 124 -3.16 -3.17 13.77
C THR A 124 -4.66 -2.99 13.98
N LEU A 125 -5.49 -3.49 13.06
CA LEU A 125 -6.94 -3.54 13.22
C LEU A 125 -7.36 -4.32 14.47
N SER A 126 -6.77 -5.49 14.70
CA SER A 126 -7.08 -6.30 15.88
C SER A 126 -6.68 -5.62 17.19
N GLN A 127 -5.57 -4.87 17.19
CA GLN A 127 -5.14 -4.09 18.35
C GLN A 127 -6.12 -2.94 18.63
N THR A 128 -6.45 -2.14 17.61
CA THR A 128 -7.36 -1.00 17.77
C THR A 128 -8.79 -1.42 18.15
N SER A 129 -9.27 -2.57 17.67
CA SER A 129 -10.61 -3.08 18.01
C SER A 129 -10.76 -3.52 19.47
N LEU A 130 -9.67 -3.83 20.17
CA LEU A 130 -9.69 -4.19 21.59
C LEU A 130 -9.77 -2.97 22.53
N ASP A 131 -9.42 -1.78 22.02
CA ASP A 131 -9.31 -0.56 22.81
C ASP A 131 -10.57 0.34 22.74
N LEU A 132 -11.59 -0.04 21.95
CA LEU A 132 -12.82 0.74 21.79
C LEU A 132 -13.88 0.32 22.84
N ASP A 133 -14.09 1.19 23.84
CA ASP A 133 -15.19 1.09 24.81
C ASP A 133 -16.51 1.52 24.15
N PRO A 134 -17.59 0.71 24.19
CA PRO A 134 -18.80 0.94 23.41
C PRO A 134 -19.72 2.08 23.91
N ASP A 135 -19.28 2.91 24.88
CA ASP A 135 -20.16 3.84 25.62
C ASP A 135 -19.85 5.34 25.41
N SER A 136 -19.15 5.71 24.33
CA SER A 136 -18.93 7.13 24.00
C SER A 136 -19.95 7.64 22.96
N GLY A 137 -20.81 8.56 23.41
CA GLY A 137 -21.93 9.12 22.65
C GLY A 137 -21.56 10.25 21.66
N ASP A 138 -22.50 10.46 20.74
CA ASP A 138 -22.52 11.36 19.57
C ASP A 138 -21.75 12.69 19.64
N ALA A 139 -20.73 12.83 18.77
CA ALA A 139 -20.59 13.91 17.78
C ALA A 139 -19.51 13.55 16.73
N ASP A 140 -19.86 13.64 15.45
CA ASP A 140 -18.99 13.46 14.26
C ASP A 140 -18.33 12.08 14.04
N VAL A 141 -19.13 11.03 14.27
CA VAL A 141 -18.80 9.61 14.10
C VAL A 141 -18.06 9.27 12.80
N GLU A 142 -18.34 9.95 11.69
CA GLU A 142 -17.72 9.63 10.38
C GLU A 142 -16.29 10.15 10.25
N ALA A 143 -16.03 11.40 10.68
CA ALA A 143 -14.69 11.99 10.66
C ALA A 143 -13.74 11.25 11.61
N GLU A 144 -14.22 10.86 12.79
CA GLU A 144 -13.47 10.05 13.75
C GLU A 144 -13.16 8.65 13.19
N LYS A 145 -14.13 8.01 12.52
CA LYS A 145 -13.92 6.71 11.85
C LYS A 145 -12.88 6.82 10.74
N MET A 146 -12.96 7.83 9.89
CA MET A 146 -11.98 8.07 8.83
C MET A 146 -10.59 8.32 9.41
N GLN A 147 -10.49 9.13 10.46
CA GLN A 147 -9.24 9.38 11.16
C GLN A 147 -8.65 8.10 11.77
N ASN A 148 -9.49 7.23 12.33
CA ASN A 148 -9.08 5.92 12.82
C ASN A 148 -8.61 5.01 11.68
N CYS A 149 -9.33 4.94 10.57
CA CYS A 149 -8.92 4.17 9.38
C CYS A 149 -7.57 4.65 8.84
N PHE A 150 -7.38 5.97 8.73
CA PHE A 150 -6.09 6.55 8.35
C PHE A 150 -4.99 6.16 9.34
N ASN A 151 -5.24 6.26 10.64
CA ASN A 151 -4.26 5.91 11.66
C ASN A 151 -3.86 4.43 11.59
N ILE A 152 -4.81 3.53 11.32
CA ILE A 152 -4.54 2.11 11.15
C ILE A 152 -3.60 1.90 9.97
N TRP A 153 -3.98 2.38 8.78
CA TRP A 153 -3.12 2.31 7.61
C TRP A 153 -1.75 2.96 7.84
N LYS A 154 -1.72 4.09 8.55
CA LYS A 154 -0.50 4.81 8.87
C LYS A 154 0.49 3.95 9.66
N HIS A 155 0.01 3.33 10.72
CA HIS A 155 0.82 2.45 11.56
C HIS A 155 1.22 1.18 10.81
N SER A 156 0.33 0.61 9.98
CA SER A 156 0.62 -0.57 9.19
C SER A 156 1.76 -0.34 8.19
N TYR A 157 1.73 0.78 7.47
CA TYR A 157 2.81 1.17 6.55
C TYR A 157 4.14 1.40 7.28
N LEU A 158 4.13 2.11 8.42
CA LEU A 158 5.35 2.31 9.22
C LEU A 158 5.98 0.97 9.64
N LYS A 159 5.16 0.05 10.16
CA LYS A 159 5.59 -1.31 10.52
C LYS A 159 6.12 -2.07 9.30
N THR A 160 5.45 -1.97 8.15
CA THR A 160 5.83 -2.63 6.90
C THR A 160 7.16 -2.13 6.36
N CYS A 161 7.34 -0.81 6.25
CA CYS A 161 8.59 -0.21 5.78
C CYS A 161 9.77 -0.64 6.66
N ALA A 162 9.62 -0.55 7.99
CA ALA A 162 10.67 -0.99 8.92
C ALA A 162 10.97 -2.50 8.82
N ALA A 163 9.93 -3.34 8.64
CA ALA A 163 10.10 -4.78 8.52
C ALA A 163 10.84 -5.17 7.23
N ILE A 164 10.54 -4.51 6.10
CA ILE A 164 11.16 -4.78 4.80
C ILE A 164 12.59 -4.25 4.77
N ASP A 165 12.85 -3.07 5.33
CA ASP A 165 14.19 -2.51 5.44
C ASP A 165 15.12 -3.47 6.21
N ARG A 166 14.65 -3.99 7.34
CA ARG A 166 15.36 -5.02 8.11
C ARG A 166 15.52 -6.34 7.33
N GLU A 167 14.53 -6.75 6.54
CA GLU A 167 14.64 -7.94 5.67
C GLU A 167 15.75 -7.76 4.62
N LEU A 168 15.85 -6.56 4.03
CA LEU A 168 16.88 -6.22 3.06
C LEU A 168 18.27 -6.17 3.69
N GLU A 169 18.40 -5.62 4.90
CA GLU A 169 19.65 -5.59 5.66
C GLU A 169 20.15 -7.02 5.98
N GLN A 170 19.24 -7.92 6.32
CA GLN A 170 19.58 -9.31 6.68
C GLN A 170 19.83 -10.22 5.47
N ASN A 171 19.44 -9.79 4.27
CA ASN A 171 19.51 -10.61 3.07
C ASN A 171 20.92 -10.61 2.44
N ARG A 172 21.73 -11.62 2.79
CA ARG A 172 23.09 -11.80 2.26
C ARG A 172 23.19 -12.03 0.73
N LYS A 173 22.08 -12.24 0.02
CA LYS A 173 22.08 -12.48 -1.43
C LYS A 173 21.92 -11.21 -2.26
N ILE A 174 21.52 -10.10 -1.64
CA ILE A 174 21.30 -8.82 -2.31
C ILE A 174 22.11 -7.78 -1.56
N ASP A 175 23.03 -7.09 -2.24
CA ASP A 175 23.77 -5.98 -1.64
C ASP A 175 22.88 -4.74 -1.58
N SER A 176 22.22 -4.56 -0.44
CA SER A 176 21.41 -3.39 -0.08
C SER A 176 22.23 -2.26 0.57
N PHE A 177 23.53 -2.42 0.78
CA PHE A 177 24.37 -1.37 1.35
C PHE A 177 24.70 -0.28 0.32
N PHE A 178 24.99 -0.70 -0.92
CA PHE A 178 25.25 0.20 -2.05
C PHE A 178 24.13 0.24 -3.10
N SER A 179 23.01 -0.42 -2.82
CA SER A 179 21.85 -0.44 -3.70
C SER A 179 20.57 -0.17 -2.92
N GLY A 180 19.59 0.41 -3.58
CA GLY A 180 18.34 0.79 -2.93
C GLY A 180 17.21 0.86 -3.93
N THR A 181 16.05 1.28 -3.43
CA THR A 181 14.89 1.61 -4.24
C THR A 181 14.10 2.72 -3.58
N THR A 182 13.44 3.55 -4.37
CA THR A 182 12.29 4.31 -3.85
C THR A 182 11.11 3.36 -3.61
N ALA A 183 10.10 3.82 -2.88
CA ALA A 183 8.82 3.14 -2.76
C ALA A 183 7.70 4.18 -2.64
N LEU A 184 6.93 4.31 -3.71
CA LEU A 184 5.65 5.03 -3.72
C LEU A 184 4.53 4.00 -3.81
N SER A 185 3.62 3.99 -2.85
CA SER A 185 2.49 3.08 -2.86
C SER A 185 1.19 3.79 -2.52
N ILE A 186 0.09 3.22 -3.01
CA ILE A 186 -1.26 3.75 -2.83
C ILE A 186 -2.14 2.57 -2.44
N VAL A 187 -2.93 2.74 -1.37
CA VAL A 187 -4.13 1.96 -1.11
C VAL A 187 -5.33 2.87 -1.34
N ARG A 188 -6.19 2.53 -2.29
CA ARG A 188 -7.51 3.14 -2.39
C ARG A 188 -8.53 2.15 -1.87
N GLN A 189 -9.33 2.56 -0.90
CA GLN A 189 -10.40 1.79 -0.29
C GLN A 189 -11.68 2.64 -0.34
N GLY A 190 -12.58 2.34 -1.28
CA GLY A 190 -13.70 3.21 -1.61
C GLY A 190 -13.22 4.62 -2.01
N GLU A 191 -13.65 5.64 -1.27
CA GLU A 191 -13.27 7.05 -1.45
C GLU A 191 -11.98 7.43 -0.71
N LEU A 192 -11.50 6.58 0.21
CA LEU A 192 -10.27 6.85 0.96
C LEU A 192 -9.06 6.45 0.12
N ILE A 193 -8.20 7.42 -0.17
CA ILE A 193 -6.88 7.17 -0.77
C ILE A 193 -5.82 7.36 0.30
N VAL A 194 -5.00 6.34 0.55
CA VAL A 194 -3.83 6.39 1.43
C VAL A 194 -2.57 6.21 0.59
N ILE A 195 -1.66 7.18 0.65
CA ILE A 195 -0.45 7.22 -0.17
C ILE A 195 0.76 7.18 0.73
N ALA A 196 1.63 6.19 0.56
CA ALA A 196 2.89 6.10 1.26
C ALA A 196 4.09 6.36 0.32
N ASN A 197 4.97 7.31 0.65
CA ASN A 197 6.13 7.67 -0.18
C ASN A 197 7.46 7.63 0.59
N VAL A 198 8.44 6.93 0.01
CA VAL A 198 9.84 6.90 0.44
C VAL A 198 10.72 7.14 -0.78
N GLY A 199 11.38 8.29 -0.83
CA GLY A 199 12.24 8.68 -1.95
C GLY A 199 11.64 9.78 -2.81
N ASP A 200 12.07 9.87 -4.07
CA ASP A 200 11.76 10.96 -5.00
C ASP A 200 10.83 10.55 -6.15
N SER A 201 10.17 9.39 -6.05
CA SER A 201 8.99 9.07 -6.86
C SER A 201 7.80 9.95 -6.48
N ARG A 202 6.87 10.18 -7.42
CA ARG A 202 5.79 11.15 -7.24
C ARG A 202 4.42 10.63 -7.67
N ALA A 203 3.41 10.88 -6.84
CA ALA A 203 2.01 10.74 -7.20
C ALA A 203 1.40 12.12 -7.52
N VAL A 204 0.61 12.16 -8.60
CA VAL A 204 -0.13 13.34 -9.04
C VAL A 204 -1.55 12.91 -9.39
N LEU A 205 -2.54 13.57 -8.80
CA LEU A 205 -3.95 13.41 -9.14
C LEU A 205 -4.32 14.41 -10.24
N ALA A 206 -5.00 13.95 -11.29
CA ALA A 206 -5.70 14.86 -12.18
C ALA A 206 -7.11 15.09 -11.63
N THR A 207 -7.50 16.34 -11.43
CA THR A 207 -8.88 16.72 -11.08
C THR A 207 -9.41 17.76 -12.05
N THR A 208 -10.68 18.10 -11.94
CA THR A 208 -11.33 19.12 -12.77
C THR A 208 -11.50 20.40 -11.95
N SER A 209 -11.09 21.54 -12.49
CA SER A 209 -11.35 22.83 -11.87
C SER A 209 -12.77 23.35 -12.18
N ASP A 210 -13.16 24.46 -11.56
CA ASP A 210 -14.52 25.03 -11.71
C ASP A 210 -14.89 25.38 -13.16
N ASP A 211 -13.89 25.63 -14.03
CA ASP A 211 -14.09 25.93 -15.45
C ASP A 211 -14.14 24.68 -16.35
N GLY A 212 -14.06 23.49 -15.76
CA GLY A 212 -14.05 22.21 -16.48
C GLY A 212 -12.67 21.77 -17.00
N SER A 213 -11.61 22.56 -16.79
CA SER A 213 -10.25 22.18 -17.19
C SER A 213 -9.62 21.15 -16.24
N LEU A 214 -8.80 20.25 -16.79
CA LEU A 214 -8.01 19.31 -16.00
C LEU A 214 -6.82 20.00 -15.35
N VAL A 215 -6.71 19.89 -14.02
CA VAL A 215 -5.63 20.45 -13.22
C VAL A 215 -4.89 19.35 -12.43
N PRO A 216 -3.55 19.40 -12.37
CA PRO A 216 -2.77 18.43 -11.60
C PRO A 216 -2.64 18.87 -10.13
N ILE A 217 -2.96 17.96 -9.21
CA ILE A 217 -2.69 18.09 -7.78
C ILE A 217 -1.56 17.13 -7.42
N GLN A 218 -0.43 17.68 -6.98
CA GLN A 218 0.68 16.88 -6.48
C GLN A 218 0.32 16.30 -5.11
N LEU A 219 0.32 14.97 -4.99
CA LEU A 219 -0.08 14.28 -3.77
C LEU A 219 1.10 13.95 -2.86
N THR A 220 2.33 13.89 -3.38
CA THR A 220 3.53 13.56 -2.58
C THR A 220 4.64 14.58 -2.79
N VAL A 221 5.50 14.75 -1.79
CA VAL A 221 6.70 15.60 -1.86
C VAL A 221 7.93 14.69 -1.99
N ASP A 222 8.78 14.95 -2.99
CA ASP A 222 10.02 14.20 -3.18
C ASP A 222 10.94 14.33 -1.96
N PHE A 223 11.51 13.23 -1.49
CA PHE A 223 12.51 13.24 -0.42
C PHE A 223 13.89 13.56 -0.99
N LYS A 224 14.20 14.85 -1.11
CA LYS A 224 15.51 15.34 -1.57
C LYS A 224 16.35 15.86 -0.41
N PRO A 225 17.66 15.59 -0.39
CA PRO A 225 18.55 15.95 0.73
C PRO A 225 18.67 17.47 0.94
N ASN A 226 18.40 18.27 -0.09
CA ASN A 226 18.49 19.73 -0.05
C ASN A 226 17.18 20.42 0.41
N LEU A 227 16.13 19.66 0.71
CA LEU A 227 14.89 20.23 1.23
C LEU A 227 14.99 20.43 2.74
N PRO A 228 14.55 21.59 3.27
CA PRO A 228 14.54 21.79 4.72
C PRO A 228 13.67 20.73 5.39
N ARG A 229 14.12 20.21 6.53
CA ARG A 229 13.40 19.13 7.26
C ARG A 229 11.97 19.49 7.65
N LYS A 230 11.62 20.79 7.67
CA LYS A 230 10.26 21.30 7.88
C LYS A 230 9.36 21.26 6.63
N SER A 231 9.94 21.22 5.42
CA SER A 231 9.22 21.05 4.15
C SER A 231 9.08 19.59 3.73
N ILE A 232 9.71 18.68 4.46
CA ILE A 232 9.39 17.26 4.47
C ILE A 232 8.45 17.09 5.67
N PRO A 233 7.14 17.30 5.50
CA PRO A 233 6.21 16.90 6.55
C PRO A 233 6.54 15.46 6.96
N ASN A 234 6.24 15.07 8.20
CA ASN A 234 6.37 13.67 8.67
C ASN A 234 5.44 12.68 7.91
N GLN A 235 5.07 13.02 6.67
CA GLN A 235 4.25 12.34 5.71
C GLN A 235 5.11 11.29 5.01
N LEU A 236 5.37 10.21 5.73
CA LEU A 236 5.42 8.92 5.04
C LEU A 236 4.08 8.68 4.35
N ILE A 237 2.95 9.23 4.88
CA ILE A 237 1.59 8.82 4.54
C ILE A 237 0.65 10.02 4.47
N ILE A 238 -0.09 10.14 3.38
CA ILE A 238 -1.10 11.18 3.13
C ILE A 238 -2.44 10.49 2.85
N SER A 239 -3.53 11.02 3.40
CA SER A 239 -4.88 10.61 3.00
C SER A 239 -5.74 11.78 2.57
N GLY A 240 -6.65 11.52 1.65
CA GLY A 240 -7.70 12.45 1.25
C GLY A 240 -8.88 11.70 0.64
N GLU A 241 -10.03 12.36 0.67
CA GLU A 241 -11.18 12.07 -0.18
C GLU A 241 -11.00 12.87 -1.48
N PHE A 242 -11.22 12.25 -2.64
CA PHE A 242 -11.00 12.87 -3.94
C PHE A 242 -12.11 12.52 -4.93
#